data_AF-A0A839FFK2-F1
#
_entry.id   AF-A0A839FFK2-F1
#
_cell.length_a   1.000
_cell.length_b   1.000
_cell.length_c   1.000
_cell.angle_alpha   90.00
_cell.angle_beta   90.00
_cell.angle_gamma   90.00
#
_symmetry.space_group_name_H-M   'P 1'
#
loop_
_entity.id
_entity.type
_entity.pdbx_description
1 polymer ?
#
loop_
_entity_poly.entity_id
_entity_poly.type
_entity_poly.pdbx_seq_one_letter_code
_entity_poly.pdbx_strand_id
1 'polypeptide(L)'
;MTHLRLTAFAAMAFLFYGFGIATSLAASPAGRFCGEVISNGDYRDVITVLNVDRDGRVSGTYQIEAPDGLFIGTLTEKIVTPGTVHNLIWTDKYGSGLLAVHFSNDYRSFRARWGNQVDGKDDAPSHSWNGEPCYHADDERD
;
A
#
# COMPACT_ATOMS: atom_id res chain seq x y z
N MET A 1 -72.82 -39.19 -0.35
CA MET A 1 -72.80 -38.72 -1.75
C MET A 1 -72.71 -37.21 -1.65
N THR A 2 -71.66 -36.50 -2.06
CA THR A 2 -70.79 -36.66 -3.22
C THR A 2 -69.43 -36.02 -2.90
N HIS A 3 -68.36 -36.64 -3.37
CA HIS A 3 -66.98 -36.15 -3.25
C HIS A 3 -66.74 -34.95 -4.17
N LEU A 4 -66.02 -33.92 -3.70
CA LEU A 4 -65.40 -32.93 -4.59
C LEU A 4 -63.87 -33.13 -4.56
N ARG A 5 -63.31 -33.36 -5.74
CA ARG A 5 -61.90 -33.71 -5.96
C ARG A 5 -61.02 -32.45 -6.06
N LEU A 6 -59.77 -32.67 -5.65
CA LEU A 6 -58.52 -31.90 -5.87
C LEU A 6 -58.44 -31.07 -7.16
N THR A 7 -57.74 -29.91 -7.13
CA THR A 7 -56.30 -29.80 -7.51
C THR A 7 -55.70 -28.37 -7.38
N ALA A 8 -54.43 -28.35 -6.94
CA ALA A 8 -53.28 -27.48 -7.30
C ALA A 8 -53.39 -25.93 -7.15
N PHE A 9 -52.36 -25.16 -6.75
CA PHE A 9 -50.93 -25.23 -7.09
C PHE A 9 -50.05 -24.72 -5.94
N ALA A 10 -48.85 -25.28 -5.87
CA ALA A 10 -47.77 -24.91 -4.97
C ALA A 10 -47.32 -23.45 -5.15
N ALA A 11 -47.29 -22.69 -4.06
CA ALA A 11 -46.55 -21.43 -3.99
C ALA A 11 -45.20 -21.70 -3.31
N MET A 12 -44.26 -22.21 -4.08
CA MET A 12 -42.86 -22.33 -3.69
C MET A 12 -42.20 -20.97 -3.93
N ALA A 13 -42.37 -20.05 -2.98
CA ALA A 13 -41.70 -18.75 -3.03
C ALA A 13 -40.26 -18.91 -2.54
N PHE A 14 -39.33 -18.81 -3.49
CA PHE A 14 -37.89 -18.76 -3.30
C PHE A 14 -37.50 -17.69 -2.26
N LEU A 15 -37.18 -18.10 -1.03
CA LEU A 15 -36.37 -17.30 -0.11
C LEU A 15 -34.93 -17.79 -0.20
N PHE A 16 -34.31 -17.62 -1.37
CA PHE A 16 -32.86 -17.54 -1.42
C PHE A 16 -32.48 -16.15 -0.90
N TYR A 17 -32.35 -16.06 0.42
CA TYR A 17 -31.53 -15.02 1.03
C TYR A 17 -30.14 -15.17 0.42
N GLY A 18 -29.86 -14.36 -0.60
CA GLY A 18 -28.53 -14.20 -1.14
C GLY A 18 -27.63 -13.70 -0.04
N PHE A 19 -26.92 -14.61 0.61
CA PHE A 19 -25.67 -14.28 1.27
C PHE A 19 -24.69 -13.89 0.17
N GLY A 20 -24.76 -12.63 -0.25
CA GLY A 20 -23.68 -12.00 -0.98
C GLY A 20 -22.46 -12.07 -0.07
N ILE A 21 -21.54 -12.97 -0.37
CA ILE A 21 -20.24 -13.02 0.29
C ILE A 21 -19.52 -11.76 -0.17
N ALA A 22 -19.65 -10.67 0.61
CA ALA A 22 -18.82 -9.50 0.42
C ALA A 22 -17.38 -9.96 0.73
N THR A 23 -16.63 -10.29 -0.31
CA THR A 23 -15.19 -10.49 -0.19
C THR A 23 -14.60 -9.14 0.13
N SER A 24 -14.46 -8.83 1.42
CA SER A 24 -13.66 -7.70 1.87
C SER A 24 -12.24 -7.96 1.37
N LEU A 25 -11.81 -7.21 0.35
CA LEU A 25 -10.41 -7.18 -0.02
C LEU A 25 -9.65 -6.75 1.24
N ALA A 26 -8.70 -7.56 1.69
CA ALA A 26 -7.85 -7.19 2.80
C ALA A 26 -7.09 -5.91 2.42
N ALA A 27 -7.05 -4.94 3.33
CA ALA A 27 -6.22 -3.76 3.14
C ALA A 27 -4.74 -4.18 2.98
N SER A 28 -4.01 -3.50 2.11
CA SER A 28 -2.73 -3.94 1.60
C SER A 28 -1.77 -2.74 1.49
N PRO A 29 -0.46 -2.93 1.77
CA PRO A 29 0.58 -1.91 1.52
C PRO A 29 0.73 -1.51 0.04
N ALA A 30 0.19 -2.29 -0.89
CA ALA A 30 0.31 -2.00 -2.32
C ALA A 30 -0.49 -0.73 -2.68
N GLY A 31 0.14 0.17 -3.43
CA GLY A 31 -0.48 1.43 -3.81
C GLY A 31 0.52 2.47 -4.30
N ARG A 32 -0.01 3.61 -4.73
CA ARG A 32 0.75 4.80 -5.12
C ARG A 32 0.54 5.89 -4.08
N PHE A 33 1.64 6.35 -3.49
CA PHE A 33 1.66 7.33 -2.41
C PHE A 33 2.45 8.57 -2.84
N CYS A 34 1.91 9.73 -2.52
CA CYS A 34 2.55 11.03 -2.65
C CYS A 34 2.86 11.55 -1.24
N GLY A 35 4.04 12.11 -1.06
CA GLY A 35 4.46 12.64 0.24
C GLY A 35 5.79 13.35 0.14
N GLU A 36 6.47 13.46 1.27
CA GLU A 36 7.75 14.15 1.39
C GLU A 36 8.83 13.23 1.97
N VAL A 37 10.06 13.44 1.52
CA VAL A 37 11.27 12.80 2.05
C VAL A 37 12.33 13.86 2.35
N ILE A 38 13.03 13.71 3.47
CA ILE A 38 14.25 14.47 3.71
C ILE A 38 15.35 13.86 2.84
N SER A 39 15.93 14.63 1.92
CA SER A 39 17.06 14.24 1.08
C SER A 39 18.09 15.37 1.07
N ASN A 40 19.35 15.07 1.35
CA ASN A 40 20.44 16.06 1.48
C ASN A 40 20.12 17.22 2.44
N GLY A 41 19.32 16.97 3.48
CA GLY A 41 18.94 17.97 4.48
C GLY A 41 17.67 18.76 4.17
N ASP A 42 17.11 18.64 2.97
CA ASP A 42 15.90 19.36 2.56
C ASP A 42 14.71 18.41 2.38
N TYR A 43 13.49 18.93 2.56
CA TYR A 43 12.28 18.24 2.15
C TYR A 43 12.12 18.28 0.62
N ARG A 44 11.75 17.12 0.05
CA ARG A 44 11.48 16.93 -1.37
C ARG A 44 10.23 16.10 -1.55
N ASP A 45 9.45 16.43 -2.58
CA ASP A 45 8.31 15.63 -2.98
C ASP A 45 8.79 14.25 -3.46
N VAL A 46 8.08 13.21 -3.01
CA VAL A 46 8.36 11.83 -3.37
C VAL A 46 7.08 11.13 -3.78
N ILE A 47 7.17 10.41 -4.89
CA ILE A 47 6.16 9.43 -5.30
C ILE A 47 6.71 8.06 -4.95
N THR A 48 5.99 7.30 -4.12
CA THR A 48 6.33 5.94 -3.73
C THR A 48 5.29 4.98 -4.30
N VAL A 49 5.72 3.99 -5.06
CA VAL A 49 4.83 2.95 -5.61
C VAL A 49 5.22 1.61 -5.00
N LEU A 50 4.29 0.99 -4.28
CA LEU A 50 4.50 -0.28 -3.61
C LEU A 50 3.64 -1.38 -4.22
N ASN A 51 4.19 -2.58 -4.22
CA ASN A 51 3.55 -3.83 -4.62
C ASN A 51 3.78 -4.87 -3.54
N VAL A 52 2.86 -5.82 -3.45
CA VAL A 52 2.95 -6.98 -2.56
C VAL A 52 2.85 -8.23 -3.43
N ASP A 53 3.84 -9.12 -3.32
CA ASP A 53 3.81 -10.38 -4.06
C ASP A 53 2.95 -11.45 -3.37
N ARG A 54 2.91 -12.66 -3.94
CA ARG A 54 2.08 -13.77 -3.41
C ARG A 54 2.54 -14.27 -2.04
N ASP A 55 3.80 -14.04 -1.70
CA ASP A 55 4.40 -14.43 -0.42
C ASP A 55 4.25 -13.31 0.62
N GLY A 56 3.57 -12.21 0.26
CA GLY A 56 3.36 -11.05 1.12
C GLY A 56 4.55 -10.09 1.15
N ARG A 57 5.55 -10.30 0.29
CA ARG A 57 6.76 -9.46 0.28
C ARG A 57 6.48 -8.11 -0.36
N VAL A 58 6.86 -7.04 0.33
CA VAL A 58 6.74 -5.67 -0.16
C VAL A 58 7.94 -5.31 -1.05
N SER A 59 7.66 -4.74 -2.20
CA SER A 59 8.67 -4.16 -3.10
C SER A 59 8.10 -2.94 -3.79
N GLY A 60 8.95 -2.13 -4.43
CA GLY A 60 8.45 -0.92 -5.07
C GLY A 60 9.51 -0.07 -5.71
N THR A 61 9.09 1.13 -6.09
CA THR A 61 9.95 2.20 -6.57
C THR A 61 9.61 3.50 -5.86
N TYR A 62 10.56 4.41 -5.90
CA TYR A 62 10.31 5.79 -5.52
C TYR A 62 10.93 6.74 -6.53
N GLN A 63 10.38 7.94 -6.58
CA GLN A 63 10.79 8.99 -7.49
C GLN A 63 10.84 10.30 -6.73
N ILE A 64 11.97 10.99 -6.78
CA ILE A 64 12.18 12.29 -6.12
C ILE A 64 12.59 13.30 -7.19
N GLU A 65 11.91 14.45 -7.20
CA GLU A 65 12.35 15.59 -7.99
C GLU A 65 13.47 16.34 -7.27
N ALA A 66 14.65 16.39 -7.89
CA ALA A 66 15.80 17.11 -7.39
C ALA A 66 16.23 18.23 -8.36
N PRO A 67 17.05 19.19 -7.93
CA PRO A 67 17.51 20.28 -8.79
C PRO A 67 18.27 19.82 -10.04
N ASP A 68 18.95 18.68 -9.98
CA ASP A 68 19.68 18.07 -11.10
C ASP A 68 18.80 17.16 -11.98
N GLY A 69 17.50 17.10 -11.69
CA GLY A 69 16.50 16.33 -12.41
C GLY A 69 15.88 15.22 -11.58
N LEU A 70 15.09 14.39 -12.25
CA LEU A 70 14.41 13.27 -11.66
C LEU A 70 15.39 12.14 -11.34
N PHE A 71 15.31 11.56 -10.15
CA PHE A 71 15.94 10.25 -9.92
C PHE A 71 14.97 9.25 -9.31
N ILE A 72 15.22 7.99 -9.64
CA ILE A 72 14.36 6.85 -9.33
C ILE A 72 15.20 5.84 -8.56
N GLY A 73 14.63 5.30 -7.49
CA GLY A 73 15.19 4.18 -6.75
C GLY A 73 14.20 3.03 -6.60
N THR A 74 14.68 1.92 -6.06
CA THR A 74 13.91 0.73 -5.76
C THR A 74 13.76 0.55 -4.25
N LEU A 75 12.70 -0.16 -3.85
CA LEU A 75 12.42 -0.56 -2.49
C LEU A 75 12.25 -2.07 -2.46
N THR A 76 12.94 -2.75 -1.55
CA THR A 76 12.84 -4.21 -1.41
C THR A 76 12.78 -4.58 0.06
N GLU A 77 11.75 -5.31 0.47
CA GLU A 77 11.64 -5.77 1.86
C GLU A 77 12.80 -6.71 2.23
N LYS A 78 13.40 -6.41 3.39
CA LYS A 78 14.56 -7.12 3.94
C LYS A 78 14.16 -8.49 4.47
N ILE A 79 13.08 -8.53 5.26
CA ILE A 79 12.47 -9.73 5.84
C ILE A 79 10.97 -9.49 5.83
N VAL A 80 10.20 -10.45 5.33
CA VAL A 80 8.73 -10.38 5.33
C VAL A 80 8.24 -10.37 6.77
N THR A 81 7.60 -9.26 7.17
CA THR A 81 7.01 -9.11 8.51
C THR A 81 5.50 -8.90 8.41
N PRO A 82 4.69 -9.63 9.19
CA PRO A 82 3.25 -9.40 9.21
C PRO A 82 2.91 -8.07 9.89
N GLY A 83 1.77 -7.50 9.53
CA GLY A 83 1.24 -6.27 10.14
C GLY A 83 1.59 -5.01 9.36
N THR A 84 1.62 -3.87 10.06
CA THR A 84 1.78 -2.54 9.44
C THR A 84 3.20 -1.98 9.53
N VAL A 85 4.15 -2.75 10.07
CA VAL A 85 5.54 -2.33 10.20
C VAL A 85 6.39 -3.18 9.27
N HIS A 86 7.13 -2.52 8.37
CA HIS A 86 7.96 -3.15 7.37
C HIS A 86 9.35 -2.52 7.33
N ASN A 87 10.36 -3.34 7.09
CA ASN A 87 11.74 -2.90 6.89
C ASN A 87 12.16 -3.16 5.45
N LEU A 88 12.36 -2.09 4.69
CA LEU A 88 12.76 -2.13 3.29
C LEU A 88 14.19 -1.63 3.12
N ILE A 89 14.86 -2.10 2.08
CA ILE A 89 16.10 -1.54 1.59
C ILE A 89 15.75 -0.62 0.43
N TRP A 90 16.11 0.65 0.54
CA TRP A 90 16.10 1.57 -0.59
C TRP A 90 17.44 1.45 -1.33
N THR A 91 17.40 1.55 -2.65
CA THR A 91 18.59 1.56 -3.50
C THR A 91 18.40 2.51 -4.67
N ASP A 92 19.36 3.38 -4.93
CA ASP A 92 19.38 4.29 -6.08
C ASP A 92 20.82 4.51 -6.60
N LYS A 93 21.00 5.55 -7.43
CA LYS A 93 22.31 5.91 -7.99
C LYS A 93 23.30 6.47 -6.95
N TYR A 94 22.82 6.93 -5.80
CA TYR A 94 23.62 7.53 -4.73
C TYR A 94 23.97 6.54 -3.62
N GLY A 95 23.23 5.44 -3.49
CA GLY A 95 23.58 4.37 -2.57
C GLY A 95 22.42 3.45 -2.23
N SER A 96 22.45 2.96 -1.00
CA SER A 96 21.38 2.14 -0.44
C SER A 96 21.32 2.31 1.07
N GLY A 97 20.22 1.86 1.67
CA GLY A 97 20.09 1.82 3.13
C GLY A 97 18.74 1.36 3.61
N LEU A 98 18.54 1.42 4.93
CA LEU A 98 17.33 0.94 5.58
C LEU A 98 16.23 2.00 5.54
N LEU A 99 15.01 1.56 5.26
CA LEU A 99 13.75 2.30 5.36
C LEU A 99 12.80 1.53 6.29
N ALA A 100 12.56 2.07 7.49
CA ALA A 100 11.60 1.54 8.45
C ALA A 100 10.24 2.23 8.24
N VAL A 101 9.26 1.50 7.72
CA VAL A 101 7.93 2.01 7.33
C VAL A 101 6.87 1.55 8.32
N HIS A 102 6.04 2.47 8.77
CA HIS A 102 4.88 2.24 9.62
C HIS A 102 3.62 2.72 8.89
N PHE A 103 2.82 1.79 8.41
CA PHE A 103 1.54 2.07 7.78
C PHE A 103 0.44 2.38 8.82
N SER A 104 -0.55 3.16 8.40
CA SER A 104 -1.85 3.20 9.08
C SER A 104 -2.52 1.83 9.04
N ASN A 105 -3.47 1.58 9.94
CA ASN A 105 -4.18 0.30 10.02
C ASN A 105 -4.97 -0.06 8.74
N ASP A 106 -5.31 0.93 7.94
CA ASP A 106 -6.01 0.78 6.66
C ASP A 106 -5.05 0.84 5.44
N TYR A 107 -3.74 0.92 5.67
CA TYR A 107 -2.70 1.09 4.66
C TYR A 107 -2.88 2.32 3.75
N ARG A 108 -3.73 3.28 4.13
CA ARG A 108 -3.94 4.52 3.38
C ARG A 108 -2.92 5.60 3.69
N SER A 109 -1.96 5.37 4.56
CA SER A 109 -0.81 6.26 4.71
C SER A 109 0.34 5.54 5.36
N PHE A 110 1.53 6.12 5.27
CA PHE A 110 2.67 5.66 6.04
C PHE A 110 3.51 6.81 6.58
N ARG A 111 4.17 6.53 7.70
CA ARG A 111 5.30 7.31 8.22
C ARG A 111 6.51 6.40 8.25
N ALA A 112 7.64 6.90 7.81
CA ALA A 112 8.87 6.13 7.74
C ALA A 112 10.08 6.94 8.19
N ARG A 113 11.12 6.20 8.55
CA ARG A 113 12.47 6.74 8.77
C ARG A 113 13.45 6.00 7.88
N TRP A 114 14.37 6.73 7.27
CA TRP A 114 15.43 6.15 6.45
C TRP A 114 16.83 6.55 6.94
N GLY A 115 17.80 5.68 6.65
CA GLY A 115 19.22 5.88 6.90
C GLY A 115 20.05 5.26 5.77
N ASN A 116 21.33 5.63 5.68
CA ASN A 116 22.27 5.07 4.71
C ASN A 116 22.80 3.71 5.17
N GLN A 117 23.37 2.96 4.24
CA GLN A 117 24.26 1.87 4.56
C GLN A 117 25.71 2.37 4.51
N VAL A 118 26.46 2.22 5.60
CA VAL A 118 27.88 2.58 5.71
C VAL A 118 28.68 1.31 6.02
N ASP A 119 29.69 1.02 5.21
CA ASP A 119 30.57 -0.15 5.35
C ASP A 119 29.81 -1.49 5.49
N GLY A 120 28.71 -1.64 4.75
CA GLY A 120 27.89 -2.86 4.78
C GLY A 120 26.92 -2.97 5.95
N LYS A 121 26.77 -1.90 6.76
CA LYS A 121 25.85 -1.85 7.89
C LYS A 121 24.82 -0.74 7.72
N ASP A 122 23.58 -1.03 8.08
CA ASP A 122 22.51 -0.04 8.10
C ASP A 122 22.75 0.96 9.24
N ASP A 123 22.89 2.25 8.92
CA ASP A 123 22.82 3.32 9.92
C ASP A 123 21.41 3.38 10.52
N ALA A 124 21.33 3.91 11.76
CA ALA A 124 20.06 4.14 12.41
C ALA A 124 19.17 5.07 11.55
N PRO A 125 17.97 4.65 11.14
CA PRO A 125 17.09 5.49 10.34
C PRO A 125 16.70 6.76 11.10
N SER A 126 17.02 7.92 10.55
CA SER A 126 16.83 9.21 11.23
C SER A 126 16.10 10.25 10.38
N HIS A 127 16.13 10.13 9.06
CA HIS A 127 15.51 11.05 8.12
C HIS A 127 14.06 10.66 7.82
N SER A 128 13.14 11.63 7.75
CA SER A 128 11.73 11.33 7.53
C SER A 128 11.41 11.02 6.07
N TRP A 129 10.44 10.13 5.88
CA TRP A 129 9.76 9.86 4.62
C TRP A 129 8.30 9.57 4.95
N ASN A 130 7.34 10.18 4.27
CA ASN A 130 5.92 9.88 4.46
C ASN A 130 5.20 9.67 3.11
N GLY A 131 3.95 9.23 3.17
CA GLY A 131 3.11 9.15 1.99
C GLY A 131 1.64 8.91 2.31
N GLU A 132 0.78 9.48 1.49
CA GLU A 132 -0.68 9.30 1.44
C GLU A 132 -1.09 9.05 -0.02
N PRO A 133 -2.27 8.48 -0.32
CA PRO A 133 -2.76 8.31 -1.67
C PRO A 133 -2.61 9.60 -2.46
N CYS A 134 -2.00 9.51 -3.64
CA CYS A 134 -1.95 10.64 -4.55
C CYS A 134 -3.38 11.01 -4.95
N TYR A 135 -3.87 12.17 -4.53
CA TYR A 135 -5.08 12.76 -5.08
C TYR A 135 -4.68 13.62 -6.28
N HIS A 136 -5.23 13.32 -7.46
CA HIS A 136 -5.19 14.28 -8.57
C HIS A 136 -6.30 15.30 -8.32
N ALA A 137 -5.97 16.59 -8.36
CA ALA A 137 -6.92 17.71 -8.17
C ALA A 137 -7.98 17.85 -9.28
N ASP A 138 -8.19 16.82 -10.10
CA ASP A 138 -9.13 16.84 -11.21
C ASP A 138 -10.55 16.38 -10.82
N ASP A 139 -10.75 15.87 -9.60
CA ASP A 139 -12.05 15.41 -9.07
C ASP A 139 -12.93 16.55 -8.48
N GLU A 140 -12.49 17.81 -8.52
CA GLU A 140 -13.27 18.98 -8.04
C GLU A 140 -14.02 19.74 -9.16
N ARG A 141 -14.15 19.17 -10.37
CA ARG A 141 -15.02 19.72 -11.41
C ARG A 141 -16.05 18.71 -11.88
N ASP A 142 -17.16 18.67 -11.15
CA ASP A 142 -18.51 18.39 -11.69
C ASP A 142 -19.57 19.12 -10.85
#